data_AF-A0A3D9Z5K8-F1
#
_entry.id   AF-A0A3D9Z5K8-F1
#
_cell.length_a   1.000
_cell.length_b   1.000
_cell.length_c   1.000
_cell.angle_alpha   90.00
_cell.angle_beta   90.00
_cell.angle_gamma   90.00
#
_symmetry.space_group_name_H-M   'P 1'
#
loop_
_entity.id
_entity.type
_entity.pdbx_description
1 polymer ?
#
loop_
_entity_poly.entity_id
_entity_poly.type
_entity_poly.pdbx_seq_one_letter_code
_entity_poly.pdbx_strand_id
1 'polypeptide(L)'
;MTKGSIVMVGWPDSGKTNYLAALWNDLRVGQGQISAPALPDEITYVEEALAFQSRGQFAPRSDKNIEESRRDFSVSVKLNNPPDSALLEIVVPDITGELWKTAVETTEIAPEWMEELNAAAGAILFVRVLSKENVSPLDWVTTDRLLMVTRFTAADEKRARSLPTQVALCELLRFLELTLPNRKGGRRPRVAIVVAAWDLLDASTAAKGPVAYLRHEYPMFAGRLDDVERLELAVFGVSALGGDFADPAFKERFLKGEESGFVTTGAGRDQRVEKDITAPIAWVIGSNRP
;
A
#
# COMPACT_ATOMS: atom_id res chain seq x y z
N MET A 1 -0.21 -28.76 -4.77
CA MET A 1 0.38 -27.84 -3.77
C MET A 1 -0.39 -26.54 -3.89
N THR A 2 -1.13 -26.14 -2.85
CA THR A 2 -1.84 -24.85 -2.86
C THR A 2 -0.81 -23.74 -2.79
N LYS A 3 -0.58 -23.05 -3.91
CA LYS A 3 0.11 -21.76 -3.94
C LYS A 3 -0.79 -20.77 -3.20
N GLY A 4 -0.28 -20.12 -2.17
CA GLY A 4 -0.99 -19.02 -1.51
C GLY A 4 -0.57 -17.70 -2.12
N SER A 5 -1.43 -16.70 -2.09
CA SER A 5 -1.14 -15.37 -2.63
C SER A 5 -1.08 -14.28 -1.55
N ILE A 6 -0.48 -13.14 -1.90
CA ILE A 6 -0.49 -11.91 -1.12
C ILE A 6 -1.15 -10.86 -1.99
N VAL A 7 -2.33 -10.40 -1.60
CA VAL A 7 -3.11 -9.44 -2.39
C VAL A 7 -2.75 -8.02 -2.00
N MET A 8 -2.40 -7.19 -2.99
CA MET A 8 -2.15 -5.76 -2.79
C MET A 8 -3.44 -4.95 -2.97
N VAL A 9 -3.92 -4.37 -1.88
CA VAL A 9 -5.15 -3.59 -1.81
C VAL A 9 -4.82 -2.12 -1.55
N GLY A 10 -5.53 -1.21 -2.19
CA GLY A 10 -5.40 0.20 -1.85
C GLY A 10 -6.24 1.11 -2.73
N TRP A 11 -6.62 2.25 -2.15
CA TRP A 11 -7.36 3.31 -2.84
C TRP A 11 -6.59 3.82 -4.09
N PRO A 12 -7.26 4.47 -5.06
CA PRO A 12 -6.56 5.18 -6.12
C PRO A 12 -5.49 6.12 -5.57
N ASP A 13 -4.37 6.22 -6.30
CA ASP A 13 -3.21 7.03 -5.91
C ASP A 13 -2.54 6.62 -4.57
N SER A 14 -2.71 5.38 -4.11
CA SER A 14 -2.11 4.89 -2.86
C SER A 14 -0.61 4.54 -2.93
N GLY A 15 0.03 4.70 -4.08
CA GLY A 15 1.48 4.44 -4.26
C GLY A 15 1.87 3.01 -4.68
N LYS A 16 0.90 2.12 -4.96
CA LYS A 16 1.13 0.70 -5.35
C LYS A 16 2.14 0.55 -6.48
N THR A 17 1.96 1.30 -7.58
CA THR A 17 2.84 1.29 -8.76
C THR A 17 4.31 1.56 -8.43
N ASN A 18 4.58 2.67 -7.73
CA ASN A 18 5.94 3.08 -7.42
C ASN A 18 6.59 2.13 -6.41
N TYR A 19 5.81 1.62 -5.46
CA TYR A 19 6.27 0.56 -4.55
C TYR A 19 6.60 -0.73 -5.30
N LEU A 20 5.75 -1.17 -6.25
CA LEU A 20 5.95 -2.40 -7.01
C LEU A 20 7.21 -2.35 -7.89
N ALA A 21 7.47 -1.22 -8.53
CA ALA A 21 8.68 -1.01 -9.30
C ALA A 21 9.93 -1.06 -8.40
N ALA A 22 9.93 -0.32 -7.28
CA ALA A 22 11.05 -0.35 -6.34
C ALA A 22 11.27 -1.77 -5.77
N LEU A 23 10.19 -2.44 -5.37
CA LEU A 23 10.20 -3.82 -4.89
C LEU A 23 10.82 -4.77 -5.92
N TRP A 24 10.44 -4.64 -7.19
CA TRP A 24 10.97 -5.48 -8.26
C TRP A 24 12.47 -5.26 -8.47
N ASN A 25 12.95 -4.02 -8.35
CA ASN A 25 14.38 -3.73 -8.36
C ASN A 25 15.11 -4.47 -7.24
N ASP A 26 14.61 -4.38 -6.00
CA ASP A 26 15.24 -5.01 -4.84
C ASP A 26 15.24 -6.54 -4.93
N LEU A 27 14.14 -7.12 -5.42
CA LEU A 27 14.03 -8.55 -5.71
C LEU A 27 15.06 -9.01 -6.76
N ARG A 28 15.29 -8.22 -7.81
CA ARG A 28 16.27 -8.52 -8.87
C ARG A 28 17.72 -8.45 -8.40
N VAL A 29 18.04 -7.47 -7.54
CA VAL A 29 19.38 -7.33 -6.95
C VAL A 29 19.60 -8.36 -5.83
N GLY A 30 18.54 -8.99 -5.33
CA GLY A 30 18.59 -9.96 -4.25
C GLY A 30 18.78 -9.31 -2.88
N GLN A 31 18.30 -8.07 -2.71
CA GLN A 31 18.34 -7.34 -1.44
C GLN A 31 17.06 -7.56 -0.63
N GLY A 32 17.20 -7.65 0.69
CA GLY A 32 16.07 -7.71 1.63
C GLY A 32 15.78 -9.10 2.21
N GLN A 33 14.62 -9.21 2.88
CA GLN A 33 14.18 -10.41 3.59
C GLN A 33 13.54 -11.47 2.69
N ILE A 34 13.16 -11.11 1.47
CA ILE A 34 12.55 -12.01 0.49
C ILE A 34 13.37 -12.09 -0.80
N SER A 35 13.13 -13.13 -1.59
CA SER A 35 13.68 -13.29 -2.94
C SER A 35 12.61 -13.78 -3.89
N ALA A 36 12.77 -13.43 -5.17
CA ALA A 36 11.96 -13.97 -6.27
C ALA A 36 12.75 -15.08 -6.98
N PRO A 37 12.42 -16.37 -6.75
CA PRO A 37 13.17 -17.48 -7.35
C PRO A 37 12.90 -17.66 -8.85
N ALA A 38 11.83 -17.04 -9.38
CA ALA A 38 11.47 -17.08 -10.79
C ALA A 38 11.09 -15.68 -11.28
N LEU A 39 11.41 -15.41 -12.54
CA LEU A 39 10.92 -14.22 -13.24
C LEU A 39 9.42 -14.40 -13.54
N PRO A 40 8.58 -13.38 -13.32
CA PRO A 40 7.20 -13.38 -13.80
C PRO A 40 7.11 -13.53 -15.31
N ASP A 41 6.04 -14.15 -15.78
CA ASP A 41 5.77 -14.30 -17.21
C ASP A 41 5.44 -12.94 -17.86
N GLU A 42 4.83 -12.02 -17.12
CA GLU A 42 4.42 -10.70 -17.62
C GLU A 42 4.95 -9.56 -16.73
N ILE A 43 6.05 -8.92 -17.16
CA ILE A 43 6.75 -7.86 -16.40
C ILE A 43 6.68 -6.47 -17.05
N THR A 44 6.14 -6.36 -18.26
CA THR A 44 6.19 -5.14 -19.10
C THR A 44 5.79 -3.89 -18.33
N TYR A 45 4.71 -3.98 -17.55
CA TYR A 45 4.22 -2.87 -16.74
C TYR A 45 5.23 -2.39 -15.69
N VAL A 46 5.82 -3.33 -14.95
CA VAL A 46 6.79 -3.02 -13.89
C VAL A 46 8.10 -2.52 -14.49
N GLU A 47 8.48 -3.04 -15.66
CA GLU A 47 9.62 -2.53 -16.42
C GLU A 47 9.41 -1.10 -16.92
N GLU A 48 8.21 -0.75 -17.38
CA GLU A 48 7.85 0.63 -17.73
C GLU A 48 7.95 1.56 -16.51
N ALA A 49 7.40 1.15 -15.36
CA ALA A 49 7.48 1.91 -14.12
C ALA A 49 8.94 2.07 -13.63
N LEU A 50 9.75 1.02 -13.72
CA LEU A 50 11.19 1.07 -13.47
C LEU A 50 11.93 2.00 -14.44
N ALA A 51 11.52 2.05 -15.71
CA ALA A 51 12.11 2.94 -16.70
C ALA A 51 11.88 4.41 -16.34
N PHE A 52 10.74 4.77 -15.72
CA PHE A 52 10.56 6.11 -15.16
C PHE A 52 11.49 6.36 -13.97
N GLN A 53 11.59 5.41 -13.03
CA GLN A 53 12.43 5.55 -11.84
C GLN A 53 13.91 5.71 -12.19
N SER A 54 14.42 4.92 -13.14
CA SER A 54 15.80 5.04 -13.65
C SER A 54 16.10 6.39 -14.34
N ARG A 55 15.08 7.17 -14.72
CA ARG A 55 15.22 8.55 -15.24
C ARG A 55 15.04 9.61 -14.15
N GLY A 56 14.90 9.18 -12.89
CA GLY A 56 14.61 10.04 -11.75
C GLY A 56 13.25 10.70 -11.90
N GLN A 57 12.23 9.90 -12.22
CA GLN A 57 10.83 10.31 -12.34
C GLN A 57 9.94 9.27 -11.65
N PHE A 58 8.85 9.72 -11.04
CA PHE A 58 7.82 8.80 -10.57
C PHE A 58 7.10 8.22 -11.77
N ALA A 59 6.76 6.94 -11.69
CA ALA A 59 5.86 6.34 -12.67
C ALA A 59 4.53 7.11 -12.62
N PRO A 60 4.01 7.56 -13.78
CA PRO A 60 2.75 8.27 -13.84
C PRO A 60 1.62 7.36 -13.32
N ARG A 61 0.49 7.98 -12.94
CA ARG A 61 -0.72 7.22 -12.69
C ARG A 61 -1.00 6.36 -13.92
N SER A 62 -1.19 5.06 -13.72
CA SER A 62 -1.50 4.15 -14.82
C SER A 62 -2.81 4.60 -15.47
N ASP A 63 -2.73 4.97 -16.76
CA ASP A 63 -3.85 5.57 -17.48
C ASP A 63 -4.96 4.55 -17.74
N LYS A 64 -6.19 5.06 -17.77
CA LYS A 64 -7.44 4.31 -18.02
C LYS A 64 -7.47 3.54 -19.35
N ASN A 65 -6.55 3.83 -20.28
CA ASN A 65 -6.52 3.20 -21.60
C ASN A 65 -5.84 1.81 -21.61
N ILE A 66 -5.40 1.31 -20.45
CA ILE A 66 -4.92 -0.07 -20.29
C ILE A 66 -6.10 -1.00 -19.93
N GLU A 67 -7.26 -0.77 -20.54
CA GLU A 67 -8.50 -1.55 -20.31
C GLU A 67 -8.55 -2.85 -21.15
N GLU A 68 -7.68 -3.03 -22.15
CA GLU A 68 -7.77 -4.19 -23.07
C GLU A 68 -6.90 -5.40 -22.68
N SER A 69 -6.04 -5.29 -21.67
CA SER A 69 -5.33 -6.45 -21.11
C SER A 69 -5.44 -6.40 -19.59
N ARG A 70 -6.23 -7.31 -19.01
CA ARG A 70 -6.21 -7.63 -17.58
C ARG A 70 -4.79 -8.11 -17.23
N ARG A 71 -3.87 -7.18 -16.92
CA ARG A 71 -2.50 -7.50 -16.53
C ARG A 71 -2.48 -7.69 -15.03
N ASP A 72 -2.84 -8.90 -14.62
CA ASP A 72 -2.60 -9.35 -13.26
C ASP A 72 -1.08 -9.51 -13.11
N PHE A 73 -0.43 -8.49 -12.52
CA PHE A 73 0.99 -8.65 -12.20
C PHE A 73 1.11 -9.63 -11.05
N SER A 74 1.77 -10.75 -11.31
CA SER A 74 2.03 -11.77 -10.31
C SER A 74 3.53 -12.05 -10.17
N VAL A 75 4.06 -12.01 -8.95
CA VAL A 75 5.46 -12.37 -8.69
C VAL A 75 5.56 -13.38 -7.58
N SER A 76 6.20 -14.51 -7.86
CA SER A 76 6.49 -15.53 -6.85
C SER A 76 7.62 -15.07 -5.94
N VAL A 77 7.37 -15.05 -4.63
CA VAL A 77 8.33 -14.64 -3.59
C VAL A 77 8.39 -15.65 -2.45
N LYS A 78 9.54 -15.72 -1.79
CA LYS A 78 9.72 -16.49 -0.56
C LYS A 78 10.64 -15.76 0.41
N LEU A 79 10.60 -16.08 1.71
CA LEU A 79 11.56 -15.58 2.68
C LEU A 79 12.95 -16.18 2.41
N ASN A 80 13.97 -15.35 2.55
CA ASN A 80 15.37 -15.77 2.51
C ASN A 80 15.73 -16.61 3.75
N ASN A 81 15.12 -16.31 4.89
CA ASN A 81 15.31 -17.02 6.15
C ASN A 81 13.97 -17.25 6.87
N PRO A 82 13.54 -18.51 7.11
CA PRO A 82 14.19 -19.75 6.67
C PRO A 82 14.02 -19.97 5.15
N PRO A 83 15.01 -20.58 4.46
CA PRO A 83 15.00 -20.77 3.00
C PRO A 83 13.89 -21.72 2.50
N ASP A 84 13.37 -22.57 3.40
CA ASP A 84 12.24 -23.50 3.18
C ASP A 84 10.87 -22.86 3.40
N SER A 85 10.82 -21.53 3.48
CA SER A 85 9.56 -20.79 3.54
C SER A 85 8.67 -21.08 2.34
N ALA A 86 7.36 -20.97 2.54
CA ALA A 86 6.39 -21.21 1.47
C ALA A 86 6.59 -20.18 0.35
N LEU A 87 6.56 -20.68 -0.89
CA LEU A 87 6.48 -19.83 -2.07
C LEU A 87 5.06 -19.24 -2.16
N LEU A 88 4.97 -17.91 -2.10
CA LEU A 88 3.72 -17.17 -2.22
C LEU A 88 3.76 -16.26 -3.45
N GLU A 89 2.62 -16.00 -4.03
CA GLU A 89 2.48 -15.15 -5.21
C GLU A 89 1.95 -13.78 -4.80
N ILE A 90 2.70 -12.70 -5.04
CA ILE A 90 2.17 -11.35 -4.86
C ILE A 90 1.26 -11.06 -6.04
N VAL A 91 -0.02 -10.78 -5.78
CA VAL A 91 -1.02 -10.50 -6.80
C VAL A 91 -1.46 -9.05 -6.67
N VAL A 92 -1.42 -8.32 -7.80
CA VAL A 92 -1.88 -6.93 -7.88
C VAL A 92 -3.11 -6.87 -8.79
N PRO A 93 -4.32 -6.85 -8.20
CA PRO A 93 -5.56 -7.12 -8.93
C PRO A 93 -6.06 -5.98 -9.80
N ASP A 94 -5.74 -4.76 -9.38
CA ASP A 94 -5.89 -3.57 -10.19
C ASP A 94 -4.89 -2.56 -9.67
N ILE A 95 -3.93 -2.28 -10.53
CA ILE A 95 -2.85 -1.34 -10.30
C ILE A 95 -3.41 0.07 -10.08
N THR A 96 -4.46 0.45 -10.81
CA THR A 96 -5.07 1.79 -10.72
C THR A 96 -5.85 1.99 -9.42
N GLY A 97 -6.38 0.90 -8.85
CA GLY A 97 -7.21 0.89 -7.65
C GLY A 97 -8.67 1.26 -7.89
N GLU A 98 -9.11 1.39 -9.14
CA GLU A 98 -10.51 1.63 -9.52
C GLU A 98 -11.41 0.44 -9.16
N LEU A 99 -10.87 -0.78 -9.18
CA LEU A 99 -11.55 -1.97 -8.72
C LEU A 99 -11.95 -1.85 -7.25
N TRP A 100 -10.98 -1.49 -6.40
CA TRP A 100 -11.19 -1.33 -4.97
C TRP A 100 -12.11 -0.15 -4.66
N LYS A 101 -12.02 0.92 -5.45
CA LYS A 101 -12.93 2.04 -5.34
C LYS A 101 -14.37 1.64 -5.66
N THR A 102 -14.58 0.98 -6.80
CA THR A 102 -15.89 0.45 -7.19
C THR A 102 -16.43 -0.48 -6.10
N ALA A 103 -15.61 -1.40 -5.61
CA ALA A 103 -16.01 -2.34 -4.57
C ALA A 103 -16.45 -1.67 -3.27
N VAL A 104 -15.79 -0.58 -2.88
CA VAL A 104 -16.19 0.21 -1.70
C VAL A 104 -17.48 1.01 -1.97
N GLU A 105 -17.63 1.59 -3.16
CA GLU A 105 -18.79 2.39 -3.53
C GLU A 105 -20.07 1.55 -3.70
N THR A 106 -19.95 0.33 -4.21
CA THR A 106 -21.09 -0.59 -4.43
C THR A 106 -21.24 -1.63 -3.33
N THR A 107 -20.24 -1.79 -2.47
CA THR A 107 -20.12 -2.91 -1.50
C THR A 107 -20.04 -4.30 -2.14
N GLU A 108 -19.71 -4.37 -3.44
CA GLU A 108 -19.65 -5.60 -4.23
C GLU A 108 -18.24 -5.85 -4.77
N ILE A 109 -17.74 -7.08 -4.62
CA ILE A 109 -16.46 -7.52 -5.21
C ILE A 109 -16.77 -8.51 -6.33
N ALA A 110 -16.10 -8.36 -7.47
CA ALA A 110 -16.26 -9.29 -8.58
C ALA A 110 -15.85 -10.72 -8.15
N PRO A 111 -16.54 -11.78 -8.63
CA PRO A 111 -16.33 -13.15 -8.15
C PRO A 111 -14.88 -13.63 -8.21
N GLU A 112 -14.16 -13.31 -9.29
CA GLU A 112 -12.75 -13.63 -9.49
C GLU A 112 -11.84 -13.09 -8.36
N TRP A 113 -12.07 -11.86 -7.90
CA TRP A 113 -11.29 -11.27 -6.81
C TRP A 113 -11.73 -11.76 -5.43
N MET A 114 -12.98 -12.15 -5.31
CA MET A 114 -13.47 -12.80 -4.11
C MET A 114 -12.82 -14.19 -3.96
N GLU A 115 -12.72 -14.96 -5.05
CA GLU A 115 -11.97 -16.23 -5.06
C GLU A 115 -10.49 -16.02 -4.66
N GLU A 116 -9.84 -15.00 -5.22
CA GLU A 116 -8.46 -14.65 -4.89
C GLU A 116 -8.28 -14.30 -3.41
N LEU A 117 -9.14 -13.44 -2.86
CA LEU A 117 -9.11 -13.07 -1.43
C LEU A 117 -9.37 -14.28 -0.51
N ASN A 118 -10.28 -15.18 -0.89
CA ASN A 118 -10.56 -16.42 -0.14
C ASN A 118 -9.40 -17.42 -0.18
N ALA A 119 -8.55 -17.36 -1.20
CA ALA A 119 -7.38 -18.22 -1.35
C ALA A 119 -6.07 -17.60 -0.80
N ALA A 120 -6.08 -16.29 -0.56
CA ALA A 120 -4.89 -15.54 -0.16
C ALA A 120 -4.35 -15.94 1.22
N ALA A 121 -3.03 -15.92 1.35
CA ALA A 121 -2.32 -16.15 2.60
C ALA A 121 -2.27 -14.88 3.49
N GLY A 122 -2.51 -13.71 2.90
CA GLY A 122 -2.54 -12.41 3.57
C GLY A 122 -2.69 -11.27 2.57
N ALA A 123 -2.60 -10.04 3.05
CA ALA A 123 -2.79 -8.86 2.22
C ALA A 123 -1.90 -7.68 2.64
N ILE A 124 -1.78 -6.70 1.75
CA ILE A 124 -1.15 -5.41 2.03
C ILE A 124 -2.16 -4.32 1.71
N LEU A 125 -2.47 -3.46 2.66
CA LEU A 125 -3.37 -2.33 2.49
C LEU A 125 -2.56 -1.03 2.44
N PHE A 126 -2.60 -0.33 1.31
CA PHE A 126 -1.89 0.92 1.09
C PHE A 126 -2.73 2.15 1.49
N VAL A 127 -2.11 3.03 2.26
CA VAL A 127 -2.59 4.38 2.61
C VAL A 127 -1.49 5.35 2.22
N ARG A 128 -1.79 6.40 1.43
CA ARG A 128 -0.75 7.36 1.02
C ARG A 128 -0.81 8.65 1.83
N VAL A 129 0.36 9.06 2.33
CA VAL A 129 0.56 10.36 2.97
C VAL A 129 0.27 11.49 1.98
N LEU A 130 -0.51 12.48 2.42
CA LEU A 130 -0.77 13.74 1.69
C LEU A 130 -1.22 13.55 0.22
N SER A 131 -1.90 12.44 -0.11
CA SER A 131 -2.50 12.28 -1.43
C SER A 131 -3.60 13.32 -1.65
N LYS A 132 -3.65 13.89 -2.86
CA LYS A 132 -4.71 14.82 -3.27
C LYS A 132 -6.07 14.12 -3.43
N GLU A 133 -6.08 12.80 -3.57
CA GLU A 133 -7.28 11.98 -3.62
C GLU A 133 -7.80 11.63 -2.22
N ASN A 134 -7.08 12.01 -1.15
CA ASN A 134 -7.57 11.85 0.21
C ASN A 134 -8.72 12.83 0.49
N VAL A 135 -9.88 12.27 0.81
CA VAL A 135 -11.09 13.00 1.16
C VAL A 135 -11.22 12.99 2.68
N SER A 136 -11.06 14.16 3.29
CA SER A 136 -11.36 14.37 4.70
C SER A 136 -12.88 14.28 4.94
N PRO A 137 -13.33 13.74 6.09
CA PRO A 137 -14.73 13.81 6.47
C PRO A 137 -15.24 15.26 6.49
N LEU A 138 -16.54 15.43 6.24
CA LEU A 138 -17.20 16.72 6.43
C LEU A 138 -17.12 17.14 7.89
N ASP A 139 -16.40 18.22 8.17
CA ASP A 139 -16.34 18.85 9.48
C ASP A 139 -17.54 19.80 9.63
N TRP A 140 -18.59 19.30 10.28
CA TRP A 140 -19.83 20.05 10.51
C TRP A 140 -19.64 21.33 11.35
N VAL A 141 -18.54 21.43 12.14
CA VAL A 141 -18.24 22.60 12.96
C VAL A 141 -17.67 23.74 12.11
N THR A 142 -16.87 23.43 11.09
CA THR A 142 -16.38 24.42 10.11
C THR A 142 -17.30 24.60 8.91
N THR A 143 -18.28 23.71 8.73
CA THR A 143 -19.28 23.77 7.65
C THR A 143 -20.14 25.03 7.70
N ASP A 144 -20.32 25.66 8.87
CA ASP A 144 -21.02 26.96 8.98
C ASP A 144 -20.38 28.04 8.08
N ARG A 145 -19.04 28.07 7.99
CA ARG A 145 -18.33 28.98 7.07
C ARG A 145 -18.52 28.61 5.61
N LEU A 146 -18.67 27.33 5.28
CA LEU A 146 -18.91 26.85 3.91
C LEU A 146 -20.35 27.15 3.47
N LEU A 147 -21.32 27.05 4.37
CA LEU A 147 -22.73 27.41 4.14
C LEU A 147 -22.94 28.92 3.98
N MET A 148 -22.02 29.74 4.48
CA MET A 148 -21.97 31.19 4.22
C MET A 148 -21.35 31.56 2.85
N VAL A 149 -20.76 30.60 2.12
CA VAL A 149 -20.24 30.85 0.77
C VAL A 149 -21.40 30.77 -0.22
N THR A 150 -21.73 31.91 -0.85
CA THR A 150 -22.87 32.05 -1.78
C THR A 150 -22.67 31.35 -3.14
N ARG A 151 -21.51 30.73 -3.38
CA ARG A 151 -21.20 29.96 -4.59
C ARG A 151 -20.41 28.70 -4.24
N PHE A 152 -21.07 27.56 -4.28
CA PHE A 152 -20.40 26.27 -4.35
C PHE A 152 -19.82 26.09 -5.76
N THR A 153 -18.55 25.71 -5.86
CA THR A 153 -18.01 25.26 -7.14
C THR A 153 -18.44 23.80 -7.39
N ALA A 154 -18.44 23.37 -8.65
CA ALA A 154 -18.67 21.95 -8.98
C ALA A 154 -17.66 21.02 -8.30
N ALA A 155 -16.46 21.51 -7.98
CA ALA A 155 -15.45 20.75 -7.23
C ALA A 155 -15.83 20.58 -5.75
N ASP A 156 -16.41 21.61 -5.13
CA ASP A 156 -16.89 21.56 -3.73
C ASP A 156 -18.05 20.57 -3.59
N GLU A 157 -19.00 20.60 -4.53
CA GLU A 157 -20.12 19.65 -4.54
C GLU A 157 -19.64 18.20 -4.74
N LYS A 158 -18.69 17.98 -5.66
CA LYS A 158 -18.10 16.66 -5.89
C LYS A 158 -17.40 16.14 -4.63
N ARG A 159 -16.66 17.01 -3.93
CA ARG A 159 -15.95 16.64 -2.69
C ARG A 159 -16.92 16.35 -1.54
N ALA A 160 -17.98 17.13 -1.40
CA ALA A 160 -19.02 16.90 -0.38
C ALA A 160 -19.76 15.58 -0.58
N ARG A 161 -19.89 15.11 -1.84
CA ARG A 161 -20.51 13.81 -2.18
C ARG A 161 -19.52 12.64 -2.18
N SER A 162 -18.22 12.91 -2.14
CA SER A 162 -17.20 11.86 -2.18
C SER A 162 -17.09 11.14 -0.85
N LEU A 163 -16.89 9.82 -0.90
CA LEU A 163 -16.72 9.00 0.29
C LEU A 163 -15.45 9.41 1.05
N PRO A 164 -15.52 9.72 2.36
CA PRO A 164 -14.33 10.01 3.14
C PRO A 164 -13.35 8.84 3.12
N THR A 165 -12.05 9.12 2.91
CA THR A 165 -11.04 8.08 2.73
C THR A 165 -10.96 7.13 3.92
N GLN A 166 -11.14 7.63 5.14
CA GLN A 166 -11.15 6.79 6.34
C GLN A 166 -12.29 5.77 6.35
N VAL A 167 -13.45 6.11 5.78
CA VAL A 167 -14.58 5.17 5.62
C VAL A 167 -14.23 4.12 4.58
N ALA A 168 -13.66 4.54 3.44
CA ALA A 168 -13.19 3.62 2.41
C ALA A 168 -12.14 2.63 2.93
N LEU A 169 -11.17 3.09 3.73
CA LEU A 169 -10.15 2.24 4.34
C LEU A 169 -10.75 1.24 5.34
N CYS A 170 -11.75 1.65 6.13
CA CYS A 170 -12.47 0.73 7.01
C CYS A 170 -13.17 -0.37 6.20
N GLU A 171 -13.74 -0.03 5.06
CA GLU A 171 -14.45 -0.97 4.20
C GLU A 171 -13.49 -1.95 3.50
N LEU A 172 -12.35 -1.47 3.00
CA LEU A 172 -11.30 -2.34 2.46
C LEU A 172 -10.79 -3.32 3.53
N LEU A 173 -10.58 -2.84 4.76
CA LEU A 173 -10.19 -3.71 5.86
C LEU A 173 -11.29 -4.71 6.23
N ARG A 174 -12.57 -4.32 6.16
CA ARG A 174 -13.71 -5.22 6.37
C ARG A 174 -13.72 -6.35 5.35
N PHE A 175 -13.48 -6.05 4.06
CA PHE A 175 -13.35 -7.09 3.05
C PHE A 175 -12.25 -8.07 3.42
N LEU A 176 -11.05 -7.58 3.74
CA LEU A 176 -9.94 -8.46 4.16
C LEU A 176 -10.28 -9.31 5.39
N GLU A 177 -10.92 -8.73 6.40
CA GLU A 177 -11.28 -9.45 7.63
C GLU A 177 -12.30 -10.58 7.39
N LEU A 178 -13.27 -10.34 6.52
CA LEU A 178 -14.32 -11.31 6.24
C LEU A 178 -13.85 -12.44 5.35
N THR A 179 -12.94 -12.15 4.43
CA THR A 179 -12.60 -13.01 3.30
C THR A 179 -11.30 -13.80 3.48
N LEU A 180 -10.29 -13.20 4.14
CA LEU A 180 -9.01 -13.88 4.30
C LEU A 180 -9.15 -15.13 5.18
N PRO A 181 -8.66 -16.30 4.72
CA PRO A 181 -8.71 -17.52 5.49
C PRO A 181 -7.69 -17.51 6.64
N ASN A 182 -7.98 -18.30 7.69
CA ASN A 182 -6.99 -18.55 8.73
C ASN A 182 -5.76 -19.25 8.15
N ARG A 183 -4.58 -18.80 8.58
CA ARG A 183 -3.29 -19.43 8.28
C ARG A 183 -3.21 -20.81 8.94
N LYS A 184 -2.24 -21.62 8.50
CA LYS A 184 -1.97 -22.96 9.05
C LYS A 184 -1.92 -22.94 10.58
N GLY A 185 -2.59 -23.90 11.21
CA GLY A 185 -2.70 -23.99 12.66
C GLY A 185 -3.72 -23.04 13.28
N GLY A 186 -4.66 -22.50 12.50
CA GLY A 186 -5.73 -21.62 12.99
C GLY A 186 -5.27 -20.21 13.34
N ARG A 187 -4.07 -19.81 12.89
CA ARG A 187 -3.54 -18.46 13.12
C ARG A 187 -4.28 -17.45 12.27
N ARG A 188 -4.45 -16.23 12.78
CA ARG A 188 -5.07 -15.12 12.04
C ARG A 188 -4.25 -14.80 10.78
N PRO A 189 -4.89 -14.51 9.64
CA PRO A 189 -4.20 -13.96 8.47
C PRO A 189 -3.54 -12.62 8.80
N ARG A 190 -2.40 -12.36 8.15
CA ARG A 190 -1.62 -11.15 8.35
C ARG A 190 -1.98 -10.10 7.31
N VAL A 191 -2.22 -8.88 7.76
CA VAL A 191 -2.41 -7.72 6.89
C VAL A 191 -1.44 -6.61 7.27
N ALA A 192 -0.56 -6.26 6.33
CA ALA A 192 0.35 -5.14 6.49
C ALA A 192 -0.33 -3.85 6.05
N ILE A 193 -0.38 -2.86 6.93
CA ILE A 193 -0.84 -1.50 6.62
C ILE A 193 0.38 -0.68 6.21
N VAL A 194 0.47 -0.34 4.94
CA VAL A 194 1.59 0.43 4.37
C VAL A 194 1.17 1.89 4.23
N VAL A 195 1.77 2.75 5.05
CA VAL A 195 1.67 4.20 4.96
C VAL A 195 2.74 4.69 3.97
N ALA A 196 2.38 4.76 2.70
CA ALA A 196 3.26 5.09 1.59
C ALA A 196 3.58 6.58 1.48
N ALA A 197 4.71 6.89 0.83
CA ALA A 197 5.28 8.24 0.70
C ALA A 197 5.64 8.84 2.07
N TRP A 198 6.19 8.00 2.96
CA TRP A 198 6.53 8.38 4.33
C TRP A 198 7.59 9.49 4.42
N ASP A 199 8.44 9.62 3.39
CA ASP A 199 9.45 10.67 3.24
C ASP A 199 8.86 12.09 3.10
N LEU A 200 7.55 12.22 2.80
CA LEU A 200 6.88 13.52 2.71
C LEU A 200 6.57 14.14 4.09
N LEU A 201 6.67 13.36 5.17
CA LEU A 201 6.39 13.85 6.52
C LEU A 201 7.58 14.64 7.07
N ASP A 202 7.30 15.69 7.83
CA ASP A 202 8.34 16.37 8.59
C ASP A 202 8.93 15.45 9.67
N ALA A 203 10.18 15.71 10.07
CA ALA A 203 10.91 14.85 11.02
C ALA A 203 10.19 14.70 12.37
N SER A 204 9.45 15.72 12.83
CA SER A 204 8.74 15.66 14.11
C SER A 204 7.51 14.76 14.04
N THR A 205 6.82 14.75 12.91
CA THR A 205 5.68 13.86 12.66
C THR A 205 6.16 12.44 12.39
N ALA A 206 7.19 12.27 11.54
CA ALA A 206 7.76 10.96 11.24
C ALA A 206 8.31 10.25 12.49
N ALA A 207 8.92 10.98 13.43
CA ALA A 207 9.42 10.43 14.70
C ALA A 207 8.33 9.84 15.61
N LYS A 208 7.06 10.26 15.44
CA LYS A 208 5.92 9.69 16.19
C LYS A 208 5.52 8.31 15.66
N GLY A 209 5.99 7.93 14.48
CA GLY A 209 5.75 6.62 13.89
C GLY A 209 4.42 6.50 13.13
N PRO A 210 4.27 5.43 12.31
CA PRO A 210 3.15 5.29 11.39
C PRO A 210 1.80 5.05 12.08
N VAL A 211 1.78 4.39 13.24
CA VAL A 211 0.55 4.21 14.03
C VAL A 211 0.02 5.55 14.54
N ALA A 212 0.90 6.41 15.07
CA ALA A 212 0.51 7.73 15.57
C ALA A 212 0.01 8.64 14.44
N TYR A 213 0.64 8.55 13.27
CA TYR A 213 0.16 9.23 12.07
C TYR A 213 -1.26 8.81 11.70
N LEU A 214 -1.55 7.50 11.62
CA LEU A 214 -2.90 7.02 11.34
C LEU A 214 -3.92 7.46 12.39
N ARG A 215 -3.57 7.45 13.69
CA ARG A 215 -4.46 7.94 14.75
C ARG A 215 -4.78 9.42 14.61
N HIS A 216 -3.86 10.21 14.09
CA HIS A 216 -4.05 11.65 13.90
C HIS A 216 -4.88 11.95 12.64
N GLU A 217 -4.47 11.39 11.50
CA GLU A 217 -5.05 11.72 10.19
C GLU A 217 -6.34 10.93 9.87
N TYR A 218 -6.41 9.69 10.35
CA TYR A 218 -7.52 8.77 10.08
C TYR A 218 -8.02 8.12 11.38
N PRO A 219 -8.50 8.90 12.36
CA PRO A 219 -8.85 8.41 13.68
C PRO A 219 -9.88 7.27 13.66
N MET A 220 -10.86 7.34 12.74
CA MET A 220 -11.85 6.26 12.56
C MET A 220 -11.18 4.96 12.08
N PHE A 221 -10.30 5.06 11.09
CA PHE A 221 -9.56 3.89 10.58
C PHE A 221 -8.61 3.33 11.64
N ALA A 222 -7.90 4.19 12.38
CA ALA A 222 -7.03 3.75 13.46
C ALA A 222 -7.79 3.05 14.59
N GLY A 223 -8.95 3.59 14.99
CA GLY A 223 -9.84 2.92 15.95
C GLY A 223 -10.34 1.58 15.42
N ARG A 224 -10.63 1.50 14.11
CA ARG A 224 -11.02 0.25 13.48
C ARG A 224 -9.89 -0.79 13.48
N LEU A 225 -8.63 -0.39 13.25
CA LEU A 225 -7.47 -1.28 13.34
C LEU A 225 -7.30 -1.87 14.75
N ASP A 226 -7.58 -1.08 15.80
CA ASP A 226 -7.52 -1.53 17.20
C ASP A 226 -8.60 -2.58 17.53
N ASP A 227 -9.72 -2.58 16.79
CA ASP A 227 -10.91 -3.43 17.01
C ASP A 227 -10.95 -4.66 16.08
N VAL A 228 -9.88 -4.94 15.32
CA VAL A 228 -9.84 -6.12 14.46
C VAL A 228 -9.52 -7.37 15.26
N GLU A 229 -10.42 -8.36 15.21
CA GLU A 229 -10.25 -9.62 15.92
C GLU A 229 -9.86 -10.79 15.00
N ARG A 230 -10.15 -10.75 13.70
CA ARG A 230 -9.82 -11.89 12.83
C ARG A 230 -8.49 -11.74 12.09
N LEU A 231 -7.85 -10.56 12.12
CA LEU A 231 -6.55 -10.34 11.49
C LEU A 231 -5.44 -10.15 12.52
N GLU A 232 -4.22 -10.46 12.12
CA GLU A 232 -2.99 -9.97 12.74
C GLU A 232 -2.54 -8.76 11.90
N LEU A 233 -2.33 -7.61 12.53
CA LEU A 233 -2.02 -6.35 11.84
C LEU A 233 -0.62 -5.83 12.21
N ALA A 234 0.06 -5.23 11.24
CA ALA A 234 1.27 -4.43 11.47
C ALA A 234 1.26 -3.20 10.57
N VAL A 235 1.76 -2.08 11.09
CA VAL A 235 1.75 -0.78 10.38
C VAL A 235 3.18 -0.35 10.08
N PHE A 236 3.42 -0.02 8.82
CA PHE A 236 4.72 0.32 8.26
C PHE A 236 4.65 1.69 7.59
N GLY A 237 5.56 2.61 7.95
CA GLY A 237 5.81 3.80 7.14
C GLY A 237 6.77 3.45 6.02
N VAL A 238 6.40 3.63 4.76
CA VAL A 238 7.23 3.22 3.62
C VAL A 238 7.52 4.40 2.71
N SER A 239 8.80 4.64 2.46
CA SER A 239 9.27 5.40 1.32
C SER A 239 9.86 4.43 0.30
N ALA A 240 9.20 4.25 -0.84
CA ALA A 240 9.64 3.29 -1.84
C ALA A 240 11.00 3.67 -2.46
N LEU A 241 11.27 4.96 -2.61
CA LEU A 241 12.47 5.48 -3.29
C LEU A 241 13.39 6.29 -2.37
N GLY A 242 12.93 6.67 -1.18
CA GLY A 242 13.71 7.45 -0.21
C GLY A 242 13.49 8.97 -0.27
N GLY A 243 12.72 9.48 -1.23
CA GLY A 243 12.49 10.93 -1.39
C GLY A 243 11.70 11.32 -2.65
N ASP A 244 11.71 12.62 -2.96
CA ASP A 244 10.93 13.24 -4.03
C ASP A 244 11.81 13.70 -5.22
N PHE A 245 11.50 13.23 -6.42
CA PHE A 245 12.17 13.64 -7.66
C PHE A 245 11.94 15.10 -8.06
N ALA A 246 11.01 15.81 -7.41
CA ALA A 246 10.89 17.26 -7.53
C ALA A 246 12.09 18.00 -6.90
N ASP A 247 12.81 17.39 -5.95
CA ASP A 247 14.08 17.90 -5.43
C ASP A 247 15.25 17.51 -6.36
N PRO A 248 15.92 18.49 -7.02
CA PRO A 248 17.06 18.21 -7.89
C PRO A 248 18.22 17.51 -7.17
N ALA A 249 18.45 17.83 -5.89
CA ALA A 249 19.55 17.24 -5.13
C ALA A 249 19.28 15.76 -4.82
N PHE A 250 18.05 15.42 -4.39
CA PHE A 250 17.62 14.04 -4.25
C PHE A 250 17.73 13.28 -5.57
N LYS A 251 17.22 13.86 -6.67
CA LYS A 251 17.26 13.22 -7.99
C LYS A 251 18.69 12.88 -8.42
N GLU A 252 19.64 13.78 -8.20
CA GLU A 252 21.05 13.53 -8.53
C GLU A 252 21.63 12.36 -7.71
N ARG A 253 21.40 12.33 -6.40
CA ARG A 253 21.87 11.26 -5.51
C ARG A 253 21.21 9.91 -5.83
N PHE A 254 19.92 9.92 -6.13
CA PHE A 254 19.19 8.72 -6.57
C PHE A 254 19.79 8.13 -7.85
N LEU A 255 20.05 8.95 -8.86
CA LEU A 255 20.65 8.50 -10.13
C LEU A 255 22.10 7.99 -9.97
N LYS A 256 22.80 8.38 -8.91
CA LYS A 256 24.11 7.84 -8.52
C LYS A 256 24.03 6.55 -7.71
N GLY A 257 22.81 6.10 -7.35
CA GLY A 257 22.60 4.93 -6.48
C GLY A 257 22.92 5.18 -5.01
N GLU A 258 22.97 6.45 -4.57
CA GLU A 258 23.25 6.83 -3.19
C GLU A 258 21.99 6.82 -2.31
N GLU A 259 20.82 6.82 -2.93
CA GLU A 259 19.52 6.77 -2.26
C GLU A 259 18.85 5.40 -2.45
N SER A 260 18.09 4.98 -1.45
CA SER A 260 17.30 3.75 -1.47
C SER A 260 15.99 3.97 -0.73
N GLY A 261 15.00 3.12 -1.01
CA GLY A 261 13.80 3.06 -0.20
C GLY A 261 14.10 2.70 1.26
N PHE A 262 13.13 2.98 2.13
CA PHE A 262 13.20 2.61 3.54
C PHE A 262 11.82 2.35 4.14
N VAL A 263 11.83 1.58 5.24
CA VAL A 263 10.68 1.21 6.04
C VAL A 263 10.89 1.68 7.46
N THR A 264 9.86 2.29 8.03
CA THR A 264 9.83 2.78 9.40
C THR A 264 8.78 2.01 10.19
N THR A 265 9.18 1.45 11.33
CA THR A 265 8.27 0.84 12.32
C THR A 265 8.56 1.38 13.72
N GLY A 266 7.62 1.18 14.65
CA GLY A 266 7.72 1.73 16.00
C GLY A 266 7.56 3.26 16.07
N ALA A 267 7.92 3.84 17.22
CA ALA A 267 7.78 5.27 17.50
C ALA A 267 8.84 5.73 18.52
N GLY A 268 9.26 7.00 18.44
CA GLY A 268 10.18 7.60 19.41
C GLY A 268 11.50 6.82 19.51
N ARG A 269 11.86 6.38 20.72
CA ARG A 269 13.11 5.63 20.96
C ARG A 269 13.07 4.19 20.42
N ASP A 270 11.88 3.63 20.22
CA ASP A 270 11.68 2.29 19.67
C ASP A 270 11.48 2.33 18.15
N GLN A 271 11.60 3.52 17.54
CA GLN A 271 11.54 3.67 16.10
C GLN A 271 12.70 2.94 15.44
N ARG A 272 12.39 2.17 14.41
CA ARG A 272 13.36 1.49 13.56
C ARG A 272 13.17 1.96 12.14
N VAL A 273 14.29 2.24 11.48
CA VAL A 273 14.34 2.58 10.07
C VAL A 273 15.25 1.56 9.40
N GLU A 274 14.71 0.81 8.46
CA GLU A 274 15.40 -0.24 7.72
C GLU A 274 15.36 0.10 6.23
N LYS A 275 16.44 -0.19 5.49
CA LYS A 275 16.50 0.04 4.04
C LYS A 275 15.78 -1.02 3.21
N ASP A 276 15.28 -2.07 3.87
CA ASP A 276 14.60 -3.19 3.22
C ASP A 276 13.12 -2.89 3.02
N ILE A 277 12.74 -2.40 1.83
CA ILE A 277 11.33 -2.15 1.48
C ILE A 277 10.50 -3.43 1.34
N THR A 278 11.14 -4.61 1.36
CA THR A 278 10.43 -5.89 1.31
C THR A 278 9.87 -6.32 2.66
N ALA A 279 10.24 -5.63 3.75
CA ALA A 279 9.85 -5.96 5.11
C ALA A 279 8.32 -6.15 5.33
N PRO A 280 7.42 -5.32 4.76
CA PRO A 280 5.98 -5.53 4.90
C PRO A 280 5.52 -6.86 4.31
N ILE A 281 6.05 -7.24 3.14
CA ILE A 281 5.74 -8.53 2.49
C ILE A 281 6.34 -9.68 3.31
N ALA A 282 7.60 -9.55 3.75
CA ALA A 282 8.26 -10.55 4.57
C ALA A 282 7.44 -10.86 5.84
N TRP A 283 6.92 -9.83 6.49
CA TRP A 283 6.06 -9.96 7.65
C TRP A 283 4.77 -10.71 7.34
N VAL A 284 4.09 -10.38 6.23
CA VAL A 284 2.88 -11.09 5.79
C VAL A 284 3.15 -12.58 5.54
N ILE A 285 4.26 -12.92 4.87
CA ILE A 285 4.66 -14.32 4.62
C ILE A 285 4.83 -15.07 5.96
N GLY A 286 5.48 -14.45 6.93
CA GLY A 286 5.68 -15.05 8.25
C GLY A 286 6.95 -14.65 8.99
N SER A 287 7.67 -13.61 8.56
CA SER A 287 8.78 -13.06 9.34
C SER A 287 8.29 -12.66 10.74
N ASN A 288 9.07 -12.98 11.77
CA ASN A 288 8.75 -12.63 13.16
C ASN A 288 9.05 -11.16 13.47
N ARG A 289 9.60 -10.42 12.53
CA ARG A 289 9.92 -9.00 12.66
C ARG A 289 8.98 -8.17 11.79
N PRO A 290 8.04 -7.41 12.38
CA PRO A 290 7.53 -6.21 11.74
C PRO A 290 8.60 -5.11 11.80
#